data_AF-A0A7R9I9V4-F1
#
_entry.id   AF-A0A7R9I9V4-F1
#
_cell.length_a   1.000
_cell.length_b   1.000
_cell.length_c   1.000
_cell.angle_alpha   90.00
_cell.angle_beta   90.00
_cell.angle_gamma   90.00
#
_symmetry.space_group_name_H-M   'P 1'
#
loop_
_entity.id
_entity.type
_entity.pdbx_description
1 polymer ?
#
loop_
_entity_poly.entity_id
_entity_poly.type
_entity_poly.pdbx_seq_one_letter_code
_entity_poly.pdbx_strand_id
1 'polypeptide(L)' 'MSVLFLCVLDMINMMRLDYVPHCAEWIHSPGDAISALALSDAGSNKLYVYDGQGTNVPLHVFERLHTKPVVII' A
#
# COMPACT_ATOMS: atom_id res chain seq x y z
N MET A 1 3.24 1.76 -15.68
CA MET A 1 3.82 2.81 -14.82
C MET A 1 2.66 3.51 -14.15
N SER A 2 2.26 3.03 -12.97
CA SER A 2 1.04 3.50 -12.29
C SER A 2 1.45 4.27 -11.04
N VAL A 3 1.18 5.57 -11.04
CA VAL A 3 1.46 6.47 -9.92
C VAL A 3 0.24 6.46 -9.01
N LEU A 4 0.42 6.09 -7.73
CA LEU A 4 -0.66 6.13 -6.74
C LEU A 4 -0.66 7.51 -6.08
N PHE A 5 -1.73 8.26 -6.27
CA PHE A 5 -1.98 9.50 -5.52
C PHE A 5 -2.75 9.14 -4.25
N LEU A 6 -2.08 9.17 -3.10
CA LEU A 6 -2.77 9.08 -1.82
C LEU A 6 -3.50 10.42 -1.60
N CYS A 7 -4.82 10.42 -1.75
CA CYS A 7 -5.64 11.63 -1.63
C CYS A 7 -5.86 11.99 -0.15
N VAL A 8 -4.81 12.52 0.49
CA VAL A 8 -4.96 13.39 1.64
C VAL A 8 -4.70 14.80 1.11
N LEU A 9 -5.48 15.79 1.57
CA LEU A 9 -5.55 17.15 1.03
C LEU A 9 -4.23 17.97 1.12
N ASP A 10 -3.14 17.33 1.53
CA ASP A 10 -1.76 17.81 1.46
C ASP A 10 -0.89 16.64 0.99
N MET A 11 -0.21 16.83 -0.12
CA MET A 11 0.56 15.83 -0.84
C MET A 11 1.84 15.49 -0.06
N ILE A 12 1.77 14.61 0.94
CA ILE A 12 2.92 14.38 1.85
C ILE A 12 3.95 13.38 1.29
N ASN A 13 3.60 12.42 0.41
CA ASN A 13 4.60 11.55 -0.19
C ASN A 13 4.13 10.85 -1.49
N MET A 14 4.98 10.83 -2.53
CA MET A 14 4.73 10.11 -3.79
C MET A 14 5.59 8.84 -3.87
N MET A 15 4.94 7.68 -3.88
CA MET A 15 5.62 6.39 -4.06
C MET A 15 5.53 5.90 -5.50
N ARG A 16 6.66 5.40 -6.02
CA ARG A 16 6.74 4.77 -7.34
C ARG A 16 6.53 3.27 -7.19
N LEU A 17 5.47 2.76 -7.79
CA LEU A 17 5.11 1.35 -7.74
C LEU A 17 5.23 0.72 -9.13
N ASP A 18 5.69 -0.52 -9.17
CA ASP A 18 5.81 -1.31 -10.39
C ASP A 18 4.51 -2.04 -10.77
N TYR A 19 3.47 -1.91 -9.95
CA TYR A 19 2.14 -2.52 -10.16
C TYR A 19 1.05 -1.46 -10.12
N VAL A 20 -0.17 -1.85 -10.52
CA VAL A 20 -1.35 -0.97 -10.44
C VAL A 20 -2.02 -1.19 -9.09
N PRO A 21 -1.96 -0.22 -8.18
CA PRO A 21 -2.62 -0.35 -6.89
C PRO A 21 -4.15 -0.23 -7.02
N HIS A 22 -4.89 -1.04 -6.28
CA HIS A 22 -6.36 -1.02 -6.28
C HIS A 22 -6.94 -0.36 -5.02
N CYS A 23 -6.41 -0.72 -3.85
CA CYS A 23 -6.85 -0.20 -2.56
C CYS A 23 -5.62 0.15 -1.70
N ALA A 24 -5.77 1.19 -0.88
CA ALA A 24 -4.76 1.66 0.04
C ALA A 24 -5.41 1.88 1.42
N GLU A 25 -4.78 1.40 2.49
CA GLU A 25 -5.28 1.56 3.86
C GLU A 25 -4.12 1.74 4.83
N TRP A 26 -4.32 2.60 5.84
CA TRP A 26 -3.32 2.80 6.88
C TRP A 26 -3.41 1.71 7.95
N ILE A 27 -2.28 1.11 8.29
CA ILE A 27 -2.18 0.17 9.40
C ILE A 27 -1.80 0.98 10.64
N HIS A 28 -2.66 0.93 11.65
CA HIS A 28 -2.42 1.60 12.93
C HIS A 28 -2.43 0.57 14.06
N SER A 29 -1.31 0.43 14.77
CA SER A 29 -1.29 -0.23 16.08
C SER A 29 -0.77 0.75 17.16
N PRO A 30 -1.37 0.74 18.37
CA PRO A 30 -0.91 1.59 19.45
C PRO A 30 0.53 1.23 19.86
N GLY A 31 1.44 2.20 19.78
CA GLY A 31 2.86 2.04 20.09
C GLY A 31 3.77 1.79 18.88
N ASP A 32 3.23 1.77 17.65
CA ASP A 32 4.06 1.64 16.45
C ASP A 32 4.88 2.91 16.18
N ALA A 33 6.18 2.72 15.97
CA ALA A 33 7.11 3.77 15.57
C ALA A 33 7.01 4.11 14.07
N ILE A 34 6.38 3.23 13.28
CA ILE A 34 6.31 3.33 11.82
C ILE A 34 4.84 3.46 11.42
N SER A 35 4.53 4.44 10.58
CA SER A 35 3.21 4.56 9.96
C SER A 35 3.14 3.62 8.75
N ALA A 36 2.69 2.39 8.95
CA ALA A 36 2.63 1.41 7.86
C ALA A 36 1.42 1.64 6.95
N LEU A 37 1.62 1.52 5.64
CA LEU A 37 0.59 1.63 4.61
C LEU A 37 0.45 0.31 3.84
N ALA A 38 -0.73 -0.29 3.85
CA ALA A 38 -1.05 -1.45 3.03
C ALA A 38 -1.61 -1.03 1.67
N LEU A 39 -1.08 -1.61 0.59
CA LEU A 39 -1.51 -1.43 -0.79
C LEU A 39 -1.85 -2.78 -1.43
N SER A 40 -3.02 -2.91 -2.04
CA SER A 40 -3.38 -4.08 -2.85
C SER A 40 -3.02 -3.88 -4.32
N ASP A 41 -2.61 -4.94 -4.99
CA ASP A 41 -2.44 -4.95 -6.45
C ASP A 41 -3.78 -5.26 -7.15
N ALA A 42 -4.09 -4.50 -8.20
CA ALA A 42 -5.29 -4.71 -9.02
C ALA A 42 -5.18 -5.95 -9.91
N GLY A 43 -3.97 -6.31 -10.33
CA GLY A 43 -3.73 -7.44 -11.22
C GLY A 43 -3.54 -8.78 -10.50
N SER A 44 -3.39 -8.76 -9.17
CA SER A 44 -3.09 -9.96 -8.40
C SER A 44 -3.75 -9.94 -7.01
N ASN A 45 -3.61 -11.03 -6.28
CA ASN A 45 -4.02 -11.15 -4.88
C ASN A 45 -2.91 -10.70 -3.90
N LYS A 46 -1.87 -10.02 -4.41
CA LYS A 46 -0.74 -9.57 -3.59
C LYS A 46 -1.08 -8.29 -2.83
N LEU A 47 -0.59 -8.23 -1.59
CA LEU A 47 -0.65 -7.05 -0.74
C LEU A 47 0.78 -6.65 -0.38
N TYR A 48 1.04 -5.35 -0.41
CA TYR A 48 2.34 -4.76 -0.12
C TYR A 48 2.18 -3.80 1.04
N VAL A 49 3.08 -3.88 2.01
CA VAL A 49 3.11 -2.97 3.16
C VAL A 49 4.34 -2.09 3.02
N TYR A 50 4.15 -0.78 3.05
CA TYR A 50 5.20 0.23 2.96
C TYR A 50 5.30 1.03 4.24
N ASP A 51 6.45 1.67 4.43
CA ASP A 51 6.57 2.77 5.38
C ASP A 51 5.95 4.04 4.75
N GLY A 52 4.99 4.64 5.44
CA GLY A 52 4.34 5.89 5.05
C GLY A 52 5.29 7.09 4.95
N GLN A 53 6.50 6.99 5.52
CA GLN A 53 7.54 8.01 5.37
C GLN A 53 8.27 7.96 4.02
N GLY A 54 8.00 6.96 3.16
CA GLY A 54 8.33 7.02 1.74
C GLY A 54 9.54 6.25 1.26
N THR A 55 9.82 5.10 1.87
CA THR A 55 10.69 4.13 1.22
C THR A 55 9.89 3.41 0.13
N ASN A 56 10.29 3.55 -1.14
CA ASN A 56 9.72 2.80 -2.28
C ASN A 56 9.97 1.27 -2.20
N VAL A 57 10.37 0.78 -1.04
CA VAL A 57 10.70 -0.61 -0.76
C VAL A 57 9.62 -1.15 0.17
N PRO A 58 8.90 -2.21 -0.21
CA PRO A 58 7.90 -2.80 0.66
C PRO A 58 8.59 -3.44 1.88
N LEU A 59 8.11 -3.08 3.08
CA LEU A 59 8.46 -3.72 4.35
C LEU A 59 7.97 -5.17 4.40
N HIS A 60 6.81 -5.41 3.79
CA HIS A 60 6.21 -6.75 3.71
C HIS A 60 5.48 -6.95 2.39
N VAL A 61 5.52 -8.17 1.88
CA VAL A 61 4.76 -8.59 0.70
C VAL A 61 4.03 -9.88 1.04
N PHE A 62 2.70 -9.82 1.01
CA PHE A 62 1.85 -10.97 1.19
C PHE A 62 1.38 -11.48 -0.16
N GLU A 63 1.87 -12.66 -0.56
CA GLU A 63 1.50 -13.26 -1.86
C GLU A 63 0.30 -14.20 -1.80
N ARG A 64 0.01 -14.76 -0.62
CA ARG A 64 -1.02 -15.81 -0.44
C ARG A 64 -1.98 -15.54 0.71
N LEU A 65 -2.04 -14.29 1.20
CA LEU A 65 -2.95 -13.95 2.28
C LEU A 65 -4.41 -14.10 1.83
N HIS A 66 -4.74 -13.61 0.63
CA HIS A 66 -6.07 -13.72 0.04
C HIS A 66 -6.04 -14.58 -1.23
N THR A 67 -7.15 -15.28 -1.52
CA THR A 67 -7.31 -16.08 -2.75
C THR A 67 -7.81 -15.27 -3.96
N LYS A 68 -8.28 -14.05 -3.73
CA LYS A 68 -8.79 -13.12 -4.75
C LYS A 68 -8.17 -11.72 -4.56
N PRO A 69 -8.13 -10.88 -5.61
CA PRO A 69 -7.73 -9.48 -5.50
C PRO A 69 -8.58 -8.72 -4.47
N VAL A 70 -7.94 -7.81 -3.73
CA VAL A 70 -8.61 -6.99 -2.71
C VAL A 70 -9.14 -5.73 -3.35
N VAL A 71 -10.47 -5.65 -3.40
CA VAL A 71 -11.22 -4.54 -3.97
C VAL A 71 -12.21 -4.02 -2.93
N ILE A 72 -12.25 -2.70 -2.73
CA ILE A 72 -13.32 -2.02 -1.98
C ILE A 72 -14.46 -1.76 -2.97
N ILE A 73 -15.69 -2.08 -2.56
CA ILE A 73 -16.93 -1.94 -3.35
C ILE A 73 -17.64 -0.66 -2.93
#